data_AF-A0A0W0XLV2-F1
#
_entry.id   AF-A0A0W0XLV2-F1
#
_cell.length_a   1.000
_cell.length_b   1.000
_cell.length_c   1.000
_cell.angle_alpha   90.00
_cell.angle_beta   90.00
_cell.angle_gamma   90.00
#
_symmetry.space_group_name_H-M   'P 1'
#
loop_
_entity.id
_entity.type
_entity.pdbx_description
1 polymer ?
#
loop_
_entity_poly.entity_id
_entity_poly.type
_entity_poly.pdbx_seq_one_letter_code
_entity_poly.pdbx_strand_id
1 'polypeptide(L)'
;MPWKKLGGGSFNTTYVNVEKGEVLKIQKECYETDLPQRSVRLWNEINSHIKPPARVVRSEQFGPGWICPYIKGRQSTDEEMVGALIDIFSRTGRIVIDAAGRKNFVTTKSGHVVCVDVGLCLELEKRHEVRLGNKTRRRSIASQNYWGDAEVLHDNWFRINSWVFPQTIETVKALLFIKNNRPDIFDAGFLKNKPNLIKALAAGYDAQRNVGINSRVELAAEIIDYRASISTHPSRRLPAVSLKTKDRLSEAVNKAKNILLVERELSLDNLKESCIRELTRYLISRGSLKEGEFSASLITRFFRNSELTATKAEYTRLLMHNIHNAESVEEIKRLVHNTYKDQLLSASAHSVSLAVRLAQCSAMCEVVEEQSAGLQRRAGL
;
A
#
# COMPACT_ATOMS: atom_id res chain seq x y z
N MET A 1 -20.37 2.40 -30.45
CA MET A 1 -19.07 2.22 -31.14
C MET A 1 -18.70 0.74 -31.13
N PRO A 2 -18.15 0.18 -32.21
CA PRO A 2 -17.71 -1.21 -32.22
C PRO A 2 -16.48 -1.40 -31.31
N TRP A 3 -16.51 -2.43 -30.47
CA TRP A 3 -15.41 -2.81 -29.58
C TRP A 3 -14.72 -4.08 -30.12
N LYS A 4 -13.39 -4.04 -30.28
CA LYS A 4 -12.59 -5.21 -30.66
C LYS A 4 -11.90 -5.78 -29.43
N LYS A 5 -11.98 -7.09 -29.20
CA LYS A 5 -11.28 -7.74 -28.08
C LYS A 5 -9.76 -7.51 -28.21
N LEU A 6 -9.18 -6.95 -27.15
CA LEU A 6 -7.75 -6.68 -27.04
C LEU A 6 -7.04 -7.82 -26.29
N GLY A 7 -7.70 -8.37 -25.27
CA GLY A 7 -7.17 -9.46 -24.45
C GLY A 7 -8.06 -9.75 -23.24
N GLY A 8 -7.54 -10.53 -22.30
CA GLY A 8 -8.18 -10.74 -21.01
C GLY A 8 -7.21 -11.37 -20.02
N GLY A 9 -7.26 -10.91 -18.77
CA GLY A 9 -6.50 -11.47 -17.66
C GLY A 9 -7.42 -12.23 -16.71
N SER A 10 -6.95 -12.48 -15.48
CA SER A 10 -7.75 -13.14 -14.44
C SER A 10 -8.96 -12.30 -14.02
N PHE A 11 -8.82 -10.98 -13.99
CA PHE A 11 -9.83 -10.08 -13.43
C PHE A 11 -10.75 -9.45 -14.47
N ASN A 12 -10.24 -9.13 -15.67
CA ASN A 12 -10.99 -8.38 -16.68
C ASN A 12 -10.82 -8.97 -18.08
N THR A 13 -11.83 -8.73 -18.93
CA THR A 13 -11.71 -8.79 -20.38
C THR A 13 -11.58 -7.38 -20.92
N THR A 14 -10.63 -7.15 -21.82
CA THR A 14 -10.33 -5.82 -22.37
C THR A 14 -10.65 -5.75 -23.85
N TYR A 15 -11.21 -4.61 -24.24
CA TYR A 15 -11.59 -4.29 -25.60
C TYR A 15 -11.03 -2.91 -25.97
N VAL A 16 -10.79 -2.69 -27.24
CA VAL A 16 -10.33 -1.41 -27.78
C VAL A 16 -11.34 -0.91 -28.82
N ASN A 17 -11.60 0.39 -28.85
CA ASN A 17 -12.44 0.96 -29.90
C ASN A 17 -11.72 0.89 -31.27
N VAL A 18 -12.47 1.06 -32.37
CA VAL A 18 -11.93 0.96 -33.74
C VAL A 18 -10.74 1.90 -33.97
N GLU A 19 -10.82 3.12 -33.44
CA GLU A 19 -9.81 4.17 -33.57
C GLU A 19 -8.56 3.92 -32.70
N LYS A 20 -8.61 2.95 -31.79
CA LYS A 20 -7.55 2.68 -30.79
C LYS A 20 -7.22 3.90 -29.92
N GLY A 21 -8.25 4.68 -29.58
CA GLY A 21 -8.16 5.79 -28.63
C GLY A 21 -8.59 5.41 -27.21
N GLU A 22 -9.49 4.44 -27.06
CA GLU A 22 -10.07 4.05 -25.77
C GLU A 22 -10.03 2.53 -25.56
N VAL A 23 -9.85 2.11 -24.31
CA VAL A 23 -9.94 0.73 -23.83
C VAL A 23 -11.15 0.60 -22.91
N LEU A 24 -12.05 -0.32 -23.23
CA LEU A 24 -13.12 -0.78 -22.36
C LEU A 24 -12.65 -2.02 -21.59
N LYS A 25 -12.71 -1.96 -20.26
CA LYS A 25 -12.46 -3.12 -19.39
C LYS A 25 -13.77 -3.57 -18.76
N ILE A 26 -14.10 -4.84 -18.98
CA ILE A 26 -15.27 -5.52 -18.43
C ILE A 26 -14.79 -6.50 -17.37
N GLN A 27 -15.30 -6.33 -16.15
CA GLN A 27 -14.95 -7.18 -15.03
C GLN A 27 -15.45 -8.61 -15.26
N LYS A 28 -14.58 -9.58 -15.02
CA LYS A 28 -14.95 -10.98 -14.84
C LYS A 28 -15.43 -11.13 -13.40
N GLU A 29 -16.52 -11.86 -13.19
CA GLU A 29 -17.17 -12.00 -11.89
C GLU A 29 -16.16 -12.26 -10.75
N CYS A 30 -16.51 -11.87 -9.52
CA CYS A 30 -15.93 -12.33 -8.24
C CYS A 30 -14.85 -11.50 -7.51
N TYR A 31 -14.29 -10.41 -8.05
CA TYR A 31 -13.16 -9.72 -7.38
C TYR A 31 -13.39 -8.26 -7.01
N GLU A 32 -13.51 -7.96 -5.71
CA GLU A 32 -13.71 -6.58 -5.22
C GLU A 32 -12.58 -5.60 -5.61
N THR A 33 -11.38 -6.13 -5.86
CA THR A 33 -10.21 -5.33 -6.27
C THR A 33 -10.38 -4.73 -7.66
N ASP A 34 -11.25 -5.25 -8.51
CA ASP A 34 -11.41 -4.76 -9.89
C ASP A 34 -12.80 -4.19 -10.20
N LEU A 35 -13.55 -3.82 -9.15
CA LEU A 35 -14.81 -3.09 -9.31
C LEU A 35 -14.58 -1.82 -10.14
N PRO A 36 -15.40 -1.53 -11.18
CA PRO A 36 -15.19 -0.40 -12.08
C PRO A 36 -14.96 0.95 -11.37
N GLN A 37 -15.71 1.22 -10.30
CA GLN A 37 -15.58 2.45 -9.52
C GLN A 37 -14.22 2.56 -8.81
N ARG A 38 -13.67 1.43 -8.33
CA ARG A 38 -12.34 1.37 -7.72
C ARG A 38 -11.27 1.57 -8.79
N SER A 39 -11.35 0.84 -9.89
CA SER A 39 -10.34 0.88 -10.96
C SER A 39 -10.26 2.26 -11.62
N VAL A 40 -11.40 2.92 -11.86
CA VAL A 40 -11.44 4.31 -12.37
C VAL A 40 -10.78 5.30 -11.39
N ARG A 41 -11.08 5.18 -10.09
CA ARG A 41 -10.47 6.05 -9.07
C ARG A 41 -8.94 5.88 -9.05
N LEU A 42 -8.46 4.63 -9.02
CA LEU A 42 -7.04 4.33 -9.01
C LEU A 42 -6.35 4.78 -10.28
N TRP A 43 -6.94 4.52 -11.45
CA TRP A 43 -6.41 4.98 -12.72
C TRP A 43 -6.21 6.50 -12.72
N ASN A 44 -7.23 7.25 -12.31
CA ASN A 44 -7.17 8.71 -12.31
C ASN A 44 -6.21 9.27 -11.26
N GLU A 45 -5.95 8.54 -10.17
CA GLU A 45 -4.97 8.88 -9.14
C GLU A 45 -3.52 8.62 -9.62
N ILE A 46 -3.29 7.44 -10.20
CA ILE A 46 -1.96 6.98 -10.63
C ILE A 46 -1.52 7.69 -11.92
N ASN A 47 -2.44 7.77 -12.89
CA ASN A 47 -2.22 8.29 -14.24
C ASN A 47 -2.91 9.66 -14.45
N SER A 48 -2.88 10.53 -13.44
CA SER A 48 -3.59 11.82 -13.45
C SER A 48 -3.18 12.76 -14.61
N HIS A 49 -1.96 12.58 -15.13
CA HIS A 49 -1.38 13.28 -16.27
C HIS A 49 -1.95 12.82 -17.63
N ILE A 50 -2.59 11.65 -17.69
CA ILE A 50 -3.20 11.12 -18.91
C ILE A 50 -4.61 11.68 -19.08
N LYS A 51 -4.94 12.14 -20.30
CA LYS A 51 -6.26 12.66 -20.67
C LYS A 51 -6.84 11.89 -21.87
N PRO A 52 -8.18 11.74 -21.95
CA PRO A 52 -9.18 12.07 -20.92
C PRO A 52 -9.08 11.16 -19.68
N PRO A 53 -9.63 11.56 -18.52
CA PRO A 53 -9.66 10.68 -17.35
C PRO A 53 -10.51 9.43 -17.61
N ALA A 54 -10.21 8.35 -16.90
CA ALA A 54 -11.03 7.14 -16.92
C ALA A 54 -12.42 7.40 -16.32
N ARG A 55 -13.40 6.62 -16.78
CA ARG A 55 -14.82 6.76 -16.39
C ARG A 55 -15.52 5.41 -16.33
N VAL A 56 -16.47 5.28 -15.41
CA VAL A 56 -17.35 4.11 -15.34
C VAL A 56 -18.37 4.19 -16.46
N VAL A 57 -18.74 3.05 -17.03
CA VAL A 57 -19.77 2.95 -18.07
C VAL A 57 -20.63 1.72 -17.90
N ARG A 58 -21.80 1.75 -18.53
CA ARG A 58 -22.61 0.57 -18.79
C ARG A 58 -22.60 0.34 -20.31
N SER A 59 -21.86 -0.66 -20.76
CA SER A 59 -21.88 -1.09 -22.15
C SER A 59 -23.19 -1.83 -22.42
N GLU A 60 -23.88 -1.48 -23.51
CA GLU A 60 -25.07 -2.23 -23.96
C GLU A 60 -24.71 -3.68 -24.31
N GLN A 61 -23.53 -3.91 -24.87
CA GLN A 61 -23.09 -5.23 -25.32
C GLN A 61 -22.52 -6.11 -24.19
N PHE A 62 -21.84 -5.51 -23.21
CA PHE A 62 -21.06 -6.27 -22.22
C PHE A 62 -21.43 -5.98 -20.77
N GLY A 63 -22.39 -5.09 -20.52
CA GLY A 63 -22.79 -4.71 -19.16
C GLY A 63 -21.84 -3.70 -18.50
N PRO A 64 -21.78 -3.65 -17.15
CA PRO A 64 -21.02 -2.65 -16.42
C PRO A 64 -19.50 -2.83 -16.61
N GLY A 65 -18.79 -1.72 -16.76
CA GLY A 65 -17.35 -1.70 -16.92
C GLY A 65 -16.78 -0.30 -16.77
N TRP A 66 -15.56 -0.11 -17.25
CA TRP A 66 -14.94 1.20 -17.27
C TRP A 66 -14.10 1.42 -18.51
N ILE A 67 -13.96 2.68 -18.90
CA ILE A 67 -13.16 3.10 -20.05
C ILE A 67 -11.98 3.94 -19.58
N CYS A 68 -10.82 3.70 -20.18
CA CYS A 68 -9.63 4.53 -20.04
C CYS A 68 -8.96 4.76 -21.41
N PRO A 69 -8.07 5.76 -21.53
CA PRO A 69 -7.31 5.97 -22.75
C PRO A 69 -6.48 4.76 -23.13
N TYR A 70 -6.41 4.46 -24.44
CA TYR A 70 -5.51 3.45 -24.97
C TYR A 70 -4.08 3.99 -24.95
N ILE A 71 -3.19 3.29 -24.25
CA ILE A 71 -1.79 3.68 -24.14
C ILE A 71 -0.96 2.93 -25.17
N LYS A 72 -0.46 3.65 -26.17
CA LYS A 72 0.44 3.11 -27.18
C LYS A 72 1.90 3.26 -26.74
N GLY A 73 2.60 2.14 -26.65
CA GLY A 73 4.01 2.12 -26.25
C GLY A 73 4.61 0.73 -26.27
N ARG A 74 5.82 0.62 -25.72
CA ARG A 74 6.49 -0.67 -25.48
C ARG A 74 6.31 -1.10 -24.03
N GLN A 75 6.57 -2.37 -23.75
CA GLN A 75 6.80 -2.84 -22.38
C GLN A 75 7.88 -1.96 -21.74
N SER A 76 7.63 -1.50 -20.51
CA SER A 76 8.62 -0.76 -19.74
C SER A 76 9.78 -1.68 -19.33
N THR A 77 11.00 -1.14 -19.28
CA THR A 77 12.17 -1.88 -18.77
C THR A 77 12.06 -2.08 -17.26
N ASP A 78 12.91 -2.95 -16.70
CA ASP A 78 12.93 -3.20 -15.25
C ASP A 78 13.19 -1.89 -14.48
N GLU A 79 14.15 -1.09 -14.91
CA GLU A 79 14.52 0.20 -14.31
C GLU A 79 13.40 1.24 -14.40
N GLU A 80 12.71 1.30 -15.54
CA GLU A 80 11.55 2.19 -15.74
C GLU A 80 10.41 1.84 -14.79
N MET A 81 10.16 0.54 -14.59
CA MET A 81 9.15 0.05 -13.66
C MET A 81 9.51 0.33 -12.20
N VAL A 82 10.77 0.16 -11.81
CA VAL A 82 11.27 0.54 -10.47
C VAL A 82 11.01 2.03 -10.20
N GLY A 83 11.37 2.90 -11.14
CA GLY A 83 11.14 4.34 -11.02
C GLY A 83 9.66 4.69 -10.86
N ALA A 84 8.79 4.06 -11.67
CA ALA A 84 7.34 4.26 -11.61
C ALA A 84 6.72 3.72 -10.30
N LEU A 85 7.17 2.57 -9.81
CA LEU A 85 6.72 1.99 -8.53
C LEU A 85 7.02 2.91 -7.35
N ILE A 86 8.25 3.42 -7.28
CA ILE A 86 8.67 4.35 -6.23
C ILE A 86 7.82 5.63 -6.31
N ASP A 87 7.63 6.20 -7.49
CA ASP A 87 6.80 7.39 -7.67
C ASP A 87 5.34 7.17 -7.25
N ILE A 88 4.73 6.06 -7.67
CA ILE A 88 3.35 5.70 -7.28
C ILE A 88 3.25 5.56 -5.77
N PHE A 89 4.18 4.85 -5.14
CA PHE A 89 4.19 4.69 -3.68
C PHE A 89 4.35 6.04 -2.98
N SER A 90 5.33 6.85 -3.37
CA SER A 90 5.56 8.16 -2.76
C SER A 90 4.31 9.04 -2.86
N ARG A 91 3.70 9.14 -4.04
CA ARG A 91 2.52 9.98 -4.24
C ARG A 91 1.29 9.44 -3.51
N THR A 92 0.99 8.16 -3.65
CA THR A 92 -0.32 7.58 -3.29
C THR A 92 -0.32 6.72 -2.04
N GLY A 93 0.86 6.27 -1.59
CA GLY A 93 1.02 5.27 -0.53
C GLY A 93 0.63 3.85 -0.95
N ARG A 94 0.36 3.62 -2.24
CA ARG A 94 -0.07 2.33 -2.80
C ARG A 94 1.10 1.56 -3.42
N ILE A 95 0.96 0.23 -3.47
CA ILE A 95 1.95 -0.67 -4.06
C ILE A 95 1.27 -1.45 -5.19
N VAL A 96 1.84 -1.42 -6.40
CA VAL A 96 1.38 -2.24 -7.54
C VAL A 96 2.05 -3.61 -7.42
N ILE A 97 1.33 -4.58 -6.86
CA ILE A 97 1.90 -5.89 -6.50
C ILE A 97 2.32 -6.69 -7.73
N ASP A 98 1.51 -6.61 -8.79
CA ASP A 98 1.70 -7.34 -10.04
C ASP A 98 2.46 -6.53 -11.10
N ALA A 99 3.32 -5.60 -10.68
CA ALA A 99 4.01 -4.68 -11.58
C ALA A 99 4.82 -5.37 -12.69
N ALA A 100 5.46 -6.49 -12.37
CA ALA A 100 6.22 -7.31 -13.33
C ALA A 100 5.33 -8.06 -14.35
N GLY A 101 4.01 -7.91 -14.29
CA GLY A 101 3.08 -8.47 -15.26
C GLY A 101 3.33 -7.91 -16.67
N ARG A 102 3.25 -8.78 -17.67
CA ARG A 102 3.46 -8.40 -19.07
C ARG A 102 2.45 -7.32 -19.48
N LYS A 103 2.97 -6.20 -19.94
CA LYS A 103 2.26 -4.98 -20.35
C LYS A 103 1.47 -4.32 -19.22
N ASN A 104 1.76 -4.58 -17.95
CA ASN A 104 1.17 -3.81 -16.84
C ASN A 104 1.75 -2.39 -16.75
N PHE A 105 3.00 -2.21 -17.16
CA PHE A 105 3.62 -0.92 -17.39
C PHE A 105 4.00 -0.75 -18.87
N VAL A 106 3.64 0.40 -19.42
CA VAL A 106 3.90 0.75 -20.82
C VAL A 106 4.64 2.08 -20.88
N THR A 107 5.79 2.08 -21.56
CA THR A 107 6.54 3.30 -21.86
C THR A 107 6.10 3.84 -23.21
N THR A 108 5.53 5.05 -23.19
CA THR A 108 5.07 5.75 -24.40
C THR A 108 6.26 6.21 -25.25
N LYS A 109 5.98 6.63 -26.50
CA LYS A 109 7.01 7.20 -27.38
C LYS A 109 7.68 8.46 -26.80
N SER A 110 6.99 9.19 -25.93
CA SER A 110 7.53 10.39 -25.28
C SER A 110 8.33 10.06 -24.00
N GLY A 111 8.55 8.78 -23.69
CA GLY A 111 9.28 8.34 -22.50
C GLY A 111 8.47 8.29 -21.20
N HIS A 112 7.15 8.55 -21.24
CA HIS A 112 6.32 8.44 -20.03
C HIS A 112 6.01 6.97 -19.73
N VAL A 113 6.22 6.55 -18.48
CA VAL A 113 5.86 5.22 -17.98
C VAL A 113 4.45 5.27 -17.40
N VAL A 114 3.54 4.45 -17.94
CA VAL A 114 2.13 4.43 -17.54
C VAL A 114 1.76 3.07 -16.97
N CYS A 115 1.17 3.05 -15.77
CA CYS A 115 0.63 1.85 -15.15
C CYS A 115 -0.76 1.56 -15.74
N VAL A 116 -0.85 0.60 -16.65
CA VAL A 116 -2.10 0.31 -17.37
C VAL A 116 -2.97 -0.75 -16.68
N ASP A 117 -2.38 -1.57 -15.81
CA ASP A 117 -3.14 -2.45 -14.93
C ASP A 117 -3.03 -1.98 -13.47
N VAL A 118 -4.16 -1.57 -12.91
CA VAL A 118 -4.26 -0.96 -11.58
C VAL A 118 -5.04 -1.84 -10.61
N GLY A 119 -5.49 -3.02 -11.04
CA GLY A 119 -6.33 -3.93 -10.24
C GLY A 119 -5.68 -4.29 -8.91
N LEU A 120 -4.38 -4.63 -8.94
CA LEU A 120 -3.58 -4.99 -7.77
C LEU A 120 -2.68 -3.85 -7.27
N CYS A 121 -3.12 -2.60 -7.49
CA CYS A 121 -2.58 -1.46 -6.76
C CYS A 121 -3.23 -1.39 -5.36
N LEU A 122 -2.52 -1.87 -4.35
CA LEU A 122 -3.05 -2.11 -3.01
C LEU A 122 -2.65 -1.01 -2.01
N GLU A 123 -3.55 -0.72 -1.06
CA GLU A 123 -3.29 0.10 0.12
C GLU A 123 -3.37 -0.82 1.35
N LEU A 124 -2.21 -1.18 1.90
CA LEU A 124 -2.02 -2.34 2.80
C LEU A 124 -1.97 -1.98 4.27
N GLU A 125 -2.74 -1.01 4.69
CA GLU A 125 -2.62 -0.46 6.03
C GLU A 125 -3.37 -1.29 7.08
N LYS A 126 -2.77 -2.40 7.51
CA LYS A 126 -3.37 -3.42 8.38
C LYS A 126 -3.76 -2.91 9.79
N ARG A 127 -3.06 -1.91 10.36
CA ARG A 127 -3.24 -1.48 11.77
C ARG A 127 -4.50 -0.64 12.05
N HIS A 128 -5.26 -0.23 11.04
CA HIS A 128 -6.40 0.69 11.21
C HIS A 128 -7.74 0.01 11.46
N GLU A 129 -7.87 -1.28 11.13
CA GLU A 129 -9.17 -1.97 11.19
C GLU A 129 -9.58 -2.37 12.61
N VAL A 130 -8.61 -2.60 13.51
CA VAL A 130 -8.88 -2.97 14.91
C VAL A 130 -9.55 -1.83 15.68
N ARG A 131 -9.21 -0.56 15.39
CA ARG A 131 -9.75 0.62 16.10
C ARG A 131 -11.11 1.10 15.60
N LEU A 132 -11.45 0.80 14.34
CA LEU A 132 -12.65 1.32 13.68
C LEU A 132 -13.93 0.51 13.97
N GLY A 133 -13.81 -0.68 14.55
CA GLY A 133 -14.93 -1.59 14.72
C GLY A 133 -15.56 -2.06 13.38
N ASN A 134 -16.53 -2.97 13.47
CA ASN A 134 -17.17 -3.57 12.28
C ASN A 134 -18.21 -2.66 11.60
N LYS A 135 -18.49 -1.46 12.13
CA LYS A 135 -19.62 -0.62 11.68
C LYS A 135 -19.27 0.42 10.58
N THR A 136 -18.00 0.60 10.23
CA THR A 136 -17.58 1.58 9.21
C THR A 136 -17.26 0.93 7.86
N ARG A 137 -17.88 1.43 6.77
CA ARG A 137 -17.68 0.97 5.38
C ARG A 137 -16.25 1.18 4.88
N ARG A 138 -15.35 0.22 5.10
CA ARG A 138 -13.90 0.34 4.89
C ARG A 138 -13.54 0.48 3.40
N ARG A 139 -12.71 1.47 3.04
CA ARG A 139 -12.28 1.73 1.64
C ARG A 139 -11.16 0.80 1.15
N SER A 140 -10.48 0.13 2.07
CA SER A 140 -9.33 -0.76 1.82
C SER A 140 -9.61 -2.25 2.04
N ILE A 141 -10.83 -2.65 2.46
CA ILE A 141 -11.18 -4.08 2.68
C ILE A 141 -10.78 -4.92 1.47
N ALA A 142 -11.17 -4.50 0.27
CA ALA A 142 -10.82 -5.25 -0.95
C ALA A 142 -9.31 -5.47 -1.09
N SER A 143 -8.49 -4.48 -0.74
CA SER A 143 -7.02 -4.61 -0.79
C SER A 143 -6.46 -5.44 0.36
N GLN A 144 -7.03 -5.31 1.56
CA GLN A 144 -6.57 -6.02 2.75
C GLN A 144 -7.00 -7.49 2.76
N ASN A 145 -8.26 -7.78 2.40
CA ASN A 145 -8.77 -9.14 2.21
C ASN A 145 -7.97 -9.82 1.11
N TYR A 146 -7.85 -9.19 -0.06
CA TYR A 146 -7.06 -9.76 -1.14
C TYR A 146 -5.64 -10.06 -0.70
N TRP A 147 -4.97 -9.12 -0.03
CA TRP A 147 -3.61 -9.37 0.44
C TRP A 147 -3.58 -10.46 1.50
N GLY A 148 -4.46 -10.43 2.52
CA GLY A 148 -4.54 -11.47 3.54
C GLY A 148 -4.70 -12.89 2.97
N ASP A 149 -5.53 -13.03 1.93
CA ASP A 149 -5.83 -14.33 1.31
C ASP A 149 -4.78 -14.75 0.26
N ALA A 150 -4.23 -13.78 -0.49
CA ALA A 150 -3.36 -14.04 -1.64
C ALA A 150 -1.87 -13.81 -1.36
N GLU A 151 -1.49 -13.31 -0.18
CA GLU A 151 -0.11 -12.96 0.17
C GLU A 151 0.86 -14.14 0.01
N VAL A 152 0.46 -15.36 0.34
CA VAL A 152 1.29 -16.58 0.13
C VAL A 152 1.35 -16.98 -1.35
N LEU A 153 0.25 -16.83 -2.09
CA LEU A 153 0.21 -17.17 -3.53
C LEU A 153 1.17 -16.29 -4.34
N HIS A 154 1.38 -15.04 -3.90
CA HIS A 154 2.30 -14.12 -4.57
C HIS A 154 3.77 -14.47 -4.37
N ASP A 155 4.15 -15.29 -3.37
CA ASP A 155 5.57 -15.67 -3.19
C ASP A 155 6.08 -16.47 -4.40
N ASN A 156 5.26 -17.40 -4.92
CA ASN A 156 5.57 -18.12 -6.16
C ASN A 156 5.60 -17.19 -7.37
N TRP A 157 4.67 -16.25 -7.45
CA TRP A 157 4.63 -15.28 -8.54
C TRP A 157 5.87 -14.37 -8.52
N PHE A 158 6.29 -13.88 -7.36
CA PHE A 158 7.52 -13.12 -7.19
C PHE A 158 8.74 -13.92 -7.63
N ARG A 159 8.84 -15.20 -7.22
CA ARG A 159 9.94 -16.09 -7.62
C ARG A 159 10.00 -16.32 -9.12
N ILE A 160 8.85 -16.44 -9.80
CA ILE A 160 8.82 -16.65 -11.26
C ILE A 160 9.13 -15.35 -12.01
N ASN A 161 8.62 -14.21 -11.55
CA ASN A 161 8.82 -12.95 -12.26
C ASN A 161 10.19 -12.32 -11.98
N SER A 162 10.87 -12.70 -10.89
CA SER A 162 12.23 -12.23 -10.62
C SER A 162 13.27 -12.69 -11.65
N TRP A 163 12.96 -13.70 -12.47
CA TRP A 163 13.83 -14.12 -13.58
C TRP A 163 13.83 -13.12 -14.74
N VAL A 164 12.75 -12.35 -14.91
CA VAL A 164 12.58 -11.40 -16.02
C VAL A 164 12.72 -9.97 -15.56
N PHE A 165 12.19 -9.65 -14.37
CA PHE A 165 12.16 -8.30 -13.80
C PHE A 165 12.63 -8.32 -12.33
N PRO A 166 13.89 -8.71 -12.08
CA PRO A 166 14.42 -8.86 -10.72
C PRO A 166 14.29 -7.58 -9.88
N GLN A 167 14.66 -6.42 -10.42
CA GLN A 167 14.67 -5.18 -9.65
C GLN A 167 13.25 -4.70 -9.34
N THR A 168 12.30 -4.88 -10.27
CA THR A 168 10.88 -4.61 -10.02
C THR A 168 10.34 -5.45 -8.88
N ILE A 169 10.62 -6.76 -8.87
CA ILE A 169 10.19 -7.65 -7.77
C ILE A 169 10.84 -7.26 -6.45
N GLU A 170 12.15 -7.00 -6.43
CA GLU A 170 12.85 -6.52 -5.23
C GLU A 170 12.25 -5.19 -4.74
N THR A 171 11.87 -4.29 -5.64
CA THR A 171 11.22 -3.01 -5.30
C THR A 171 9.85 -3.23 -4.68
N VAL A 172 9.00 -4.09 -5.24
CA VAL A 172 7.70 -4.43 -4.64
C VAL A 172 7.89 -4.96 -3.22
N LYS A 173 8.83 -5.89 -3.02
CA LYS A 173 9.16 -6.45 -1.69
C LYS A 173 9.70 -5.39 -0.72
N ALA A 174 10.58 -4.51 -1.18
CA ALA A 174 11.11 -3.41 -0.37
C ALA A 174 10.00 -2.46 0.09
N LEU A 175 9.08 -2.08 -0.79
CA LEU A 175 7.93 -1.24 -0.46
C LEU A 175 6.97 -1.94 0.53
N LEU A 176 6.76 -3.24 0.37
CA LEU A 176 6.00 -4.05 1.34
C LEU A 176 6.67 -4.06 2.72
N PHE A 177 8.00 -4.20 2.77
CA PHE A 177 8.77 -4.15 4.01
C PHE A 177 8.65 -2.79 4.71
N ILE A 178 8.80 -1.70 3.95
CA ILE A 178 8.63 -0.33 4.44
C ILE A 178 7.24 -0.17 5.03
N LYS A 179 6.19 -0.51 4.28
CA LYS A 179 4.80 -0.32 4.72
C LYS A 179 4.48 -1.09 6.00
N ASN A 180 5.08 -2.26 6.18
CA ASN A 180 4.85 -3.10 7.36
C ASN A 180 5.64 -2.67 8.61
N ASN A 181 6.84 -2.10 8.43
CA ASN A 181 7.75 -1.79 9.55
C ASN A 181 7.88 -0.29 9.87
N ARG A 182 7.65 0.58 8.88
CA ARG A 182 7.77 2.04 8.96
C ARG A 182 6.67 2.72 8.13
N PRO A 183 5.39 2.60 8.56
CA PRO A 183 4.26 3.18 7.84
C PRO A 183 4.34 4.71 7.75
N ASP A 184 5.17 5.34 8.58
CA ASP A 184 5.49 6.78 8.56
C ASP A 184 6.41 7.20 7.40
N ILE A 185 7.13 6.26 6.78
CA ILE A 185 7.89 6.49 5.55
C ILE A 185 6.90 6.43 4.38
N PHE A 186 6.42 7.61 4.01
CA PHE A 186 5.44 7.80 2.93
C PHE A 186 6.08 8.16 1.59
N ASP A 187 7.39 8.41 1.56
CA ASP A 187 8.17 8.76 0.38
C ASP A 187 9.35 7.79 0.26
N ALA A 188 9.33 6.97 -0.78
CA ALA A 188 10.40 6.03 -1.09
C ALA A 188 11.42 6.59 -2.09
N GLY A 189 11.44 7.91 -2.31
CA GLY A 189 12.35 8.58 -3.24
C GLY A 189 13.82 8.30 -2.97
N PHE A 190 14.18 8.03 -1.71
CA PHE A 190 15.52 7.63 -1.30
C PHE A 190 16.00 6.29 -1.88
N LEU A 191 15.09 5.46 -2.39
CA LEU A 191 15.43 4.22 -3.10
C LEU A 191 15.85 4.47 -4.56
N LYS A 192 15.55 5.64 -5.13
CA LYS A 192 15.90 5.96 -6.52
C LYS A 192 17.41 5.85 -6.72
N ASN A 193 17.81 5.10 -7.75
CA ASN A 193 19.21 4.85 -8.10
C ASN A 193 20.02 4.14 -6.98
N LYS A 194 19.36 3.47 -6.02
CA LYS A 194 20.02 2.71 -4.94
C LYS A 194 19.61 1.23 -4.96
N PRO A 195 19.98 0.45 -6.00
CA PRO A 195 19.56 -0.95 -6.13
C PRO A 195 20.03 -1.83 -4.95
N ASN A 196 21.21 -1.56 -4.38
CA ASN A 196 21.69 -2.28 -3.20
C ASN A 196 20.80 -2.07 -1.96
N LEU A 197 20.21 -0.88 -1.83
CA LEU A 197 19.30 -0.55 -0.73
C LEU A 197 17.97 -1.28 -0.90
N ILE A 198 17.43 -1.26 -2.12
CA ILE A 198 16.23 -2.01 -2.52
C ILE A 198 16.42 -3.50 -2.20
N LYS A 199 17.54 -4.09 -2.63
CA LYS A 199 17.86 -5.50 -2.39
C LYS A 199 17.97 -5.83 -0.90
N ALA A 200 18.56 -4.97 -0.09
CA ALA A 200 18.65 -5.18 1.35
C ALA A 200 17.27 -5.16 2.04
N LEU A 201 16.39 -4.25 1.64
CA LEU A 201 15.02 -4.19 2.16
C LEU A 201 14.18 -5.37 1.67
N ALA A 202 14.32 -5.79 0.41
CA ALA A 202 13.68 -6.97 -0.14
C ALA A 202 14.12 -8.25 0.60
N ALA A 203 15.41 -8.38 0.93
CA ALA A 203 15.91 -9.48 1.75
C ALA A 203 15.31 -9.44 3.17
N GLY A 204 15.14 -8.25 3.75
CA GLY A 204 14.42 -8.07 5.02
C GLY A 204 12.96 -8.55 4.94
N TYR A 205 12.26 -8.28 3.84
CA TYR A 205 10.91 -8.80 3.58
C TYR A 205 10.88 -10.32 3.54
N ASP A 206 11.71 -10.93 2.69
CA ASP A 206 11.76 -12.38 2.53
C ASP A 206 12.11 -13.06 3.86
N ALA A 207 13.08 -12.50 4.60
CA ALA A 207 13.46 -13.01 5.89
C ALA A 207 12.33 -12.89 6.93
N GLN A 208 11.64 -11.76 6.99
CA GLN A 208 10.51 -11.55 7.91
C GLN A 208 9.38 -12.55 7.66
N ARG A 209 9.12 -12.92 6.41
CA ARG A 209 8.11 -13.93 6.06
C ARG A 209 8.54 -15.34 6.44
N ASN A 210 9.79 -15.70 6.17
CA ASN A 210 10.32 -17.03 6.48
C ASN A 210 10.43 -17.26 8.00
N VAL A 211 10.69 -16.21 8.78
CA VAL A 211 10.61 -16.25 10.25
C VAL A 211 9.17 -16.54 10.73
N GLY A 212 8.14 -16.22 9.94
CA GLY A 212 6.72 -16.45 10.28
C GLY A 212 6.12 -17.77 9.80
N ILE A 213 6.46 -18.23 8.57
CA ILE A 213 5.82 -19.39 7.92
C ILE A 213 6.59 -20.69 8.16
N ASN A 214 7.91 -20.67 7.95
CA ASN A 214 8.74 -21.87 8.06
C ASN A 214 9.11 -22.21 9.51
N SER A 215 9.21 -21.22 10.40
CA SER A 215 9.58 -21.45 11.80
C SER A 215 8.60 -22.31 12.60
N ARG A 216 7.35 -22.49 12.12
CA ARG A 216 6.36 -23.37 12.77
C ARG A 216 6.27 -24.75 12.12
N VAL A 217 6.37 -24.83 10.79
CA VAL A 217 6.28 -26.10 10.05
C VAL A 217 7.61 -26.86 10.08
N GLU A 218 8.76 -26.17 9.90
CA GLU A 218 10.09 -26.79 10.03
C GLU A 218 10.37 -27.17 11.48
N LEU A 219 9.97 -26.33 12.46
CA LEU A 219 10.09 -26.67 13.88
C LEU A 219 9.17 -27.84 14.26
N ALA A 220 7.95 -27.91 13.72
CA ALA A 220 7.05 -29.04 13.96
C ALA A 220 7.59 -30.32 13.31
N ALA A 221 8.12 -30.25 12.08
CA ALA A 221 8.74 -31.39 11.40
C ALA A 221 10.01 -31.85 12.15
N GLU A 222 10.88 -30.93 12.57
CA GLU A 222 12.05 -31.24 13.40
C GLU A 222 11.65 -31.85 14.76
N ILE A 223 10.58 -31.38 15.40
CA ILE A 223 10.07 -31.97 16.65
C ILE A 223 9.49 -33.37 16.42
N ILE A 224 8.80 -33.61 15.29
CA ILE A 224 8.22 -34.91 14.94
C ILE A 224 9.33 -35.92 14.63
N ASP A 225 10.28 -35.55 13.76
CA ASP A 225 11.44 -36.38 13.43
C ASP A 225 12.29 -36.66 14.67
N TYR A 226 12.43 -35.67 15.57
CA TYR A 226 13.11 -35.84 16.84
C TYR A 226 12.40 -36.85 17.75
N ARG A 227 11.07 -36.74 17.94
CA ARG A 227 10.30 -37.71 18.74
C ARG A 227 10.43 -39.14 18.18
N ALA A 228 10.43 -39.29 16.86
CA ALA A 228 10.67 -40.57 16.18
C ALA A 228 12.12 -41.07 16.33
N SER A 229 13.09 -40.17 16.50
CA SER A 229 14.50 -40.53 16.71
C SER A 229 14.80 -40.94 18.17
N ILE A 230 14.13 -40.34 19.17
CA ILE A 230 14.30 -40.73 20.59
C ILE A 230 13.68 -42.10 20.87
N SER A 231 12.55 -42.41 20.23
CA SER A 231 11.90 -43.72 20.39
C SER A 231 12.74 -44.87 19.85
N THR A 232 13.69 -44.59 18.95
CA THR A 232 14.60 -45.58 18.36
C THR A 232 16.01 -45.55 18.95
N HIS A 233 16.48 -44.40 19.46
CA HIS A 233 17.83 -44.22 20.00
C HIS A 233 17.84 -43.28 21.23
N PRO A 234 17.61 -43.80 22.46
CA PRO A 234 17.40 -42.99 23.66
C PRO A 234 18.59 -42.11 24.08
N SER A 235 19.79 -42.41 23.57
CA SER A 235 21.06 -41.79 23.98
C SER A 235 21.61 -40.76 22.99
N ARG A 236 20.89 -40.44 21.90
CA ARG A 236 21.35 -39.47 20.90
C ARG A 236 21.16 -38.04 21.40
N ARG A 237 22.25 -37.33 21.71
CA ARG A 237 22.21 -35.88 22.01
C ARG A 237 21.63 -35.13 20.81
N LEU A 238 20.77 -34.14 21.10
CA LEU A 238 20.17 -33.24 20.12
C LEU A 238 21.23 -32.74 19.12
N PRO A 239 21.04 -32.89 17.79
CA PRO A 239 21.75 -32.00 16.87
C PRO A 239 21.30 -30.58 17.21
N ALA A 240 22.23 -29.64 17.31
CA ALA A 240 21.86 -28.24 17.46
C ALA A 240 20.98 -27.90 16.25
N VAL A 241 19.71 -27.53 16.50
CA VAL A 241 18.88 -26.81 15.53
C VAL A 241 19.79 -25.79 14.85
N SER A 242 19.78 -25.69 13.52
CA SER A 242 20.65 -24.77 12.78
C SER A 242 20.31 -23.31 13.15
N LEU A 243 20.80 -22.86 14.31
CA LEU A 243 20.71 -21.51 14.85
C LEU A 243 21.22 -20.50 13.81
N LYS A 244 22.18 -20.91 12.98
CA LYS A 244 22.75 -20.12 11.88
C LYS A 244 21.71 -19.59 10.89
N THR A 245 20.66 -20.34 10.56
CA THR A 245 19.65 -19.86 9.59
C THR A 245 18.72 -18.84 10.22
N LYS A 246 18.24 -19.11 11.44
CA LYS A 246 17.37 -18.18 12.18
C LYS A 246 18.09 -16.88 12.50
N ASP A 247 19.36 -16.96 12.89
CA ASP A 247 20.20 -15.80 13.18
C ASP A 247 20.42 -14.95 11.94
N ARG A 248 20.71 -15.56 10.78
CA ARG A 248 20.84 -14.86 9.49
C ARG A 248 19.55 -14.17 9.04
N LEU A 249 18.39 -14.83 9.22
CA LEU A 249 17.10 -14.22 8.88
C LEU A 249 16.81 -13.03 9.82
N SER A 250 17.05 -13.19 11.12
CA SER A 250 16.92 -12.10 12.10
C SER A 250 17.86 -10.94 11.77
N GLU A 251 19.11 -11.23 11.40
CA GLU A 251 20.10 -10.24 10.98
C GLU A 251 19.64 -9.46 9.74
N ALA A 252 19.10 -10.14 8.73
CA ALA A 252 18.57 -9.49 7.53
C ALA A 252 17.39 -8.54 7.86
N VAL A 253 16.46 -8.97 8.72
CA VAL A 253 15.35 -8.12 9.18
C VAL A 253 15.88 -6.91 9.95
N ASN A 254 16.82 -7.11 10.88
CA ASN A 254 17.39 -6.04 11.68
C ASN A 254 18.18 -5.05 10.82
N LYS A 255 18.98 -5.54 9.87
CA LYS A 255 19.71 -4.70 8.91
C LYS A 255 18.74 -3.84 8.09
N ALA A 256 17.66 -4.44 7.59
CA ALA A 256 16.65 -3.71 6.83
C ALA A 256 15.90 -2.67 7.70
N LYS A 257 15.58 -2.99 8.96
CA LYS A 257 15.00 -2.01 9.91
C LYS A 257 15.94 -0.84 10.19
N ASN A 258 17.24 -1.14 10.40
CA ASN A 258 18.25 -0.12 10.64
C ASN A 258 18.43 0.81 9.44
N ILE A 259 18.38 0.28 8.21
CA ILE A 259 18.35 1.10 6.99
C ILE A 259 17.22 2.14 7.05
N LEU A 260 16.00 1.72 7.42
CA LEU A 260 14.86 2.63 7.47
C LEU A 260 14.98 3.67 8.60
N LEU A 261 15.60 3.30 9.73
CA LEU A 261 15.89 4.22 10.83
C LEU A 261 16.90 5.29 10.43
N VAL A 262 17.95 4.93 9.69
CA VAL A 262 18.94 5.88 9.15
C VAL A 262 18.29 6.81 8.14
N GLU A 263 17.40 6.29 7.29
CA GLU A 263 16.74 7.09 6.26
C GLU A 263 15.76 8.11 6.84
N ARG A 264 14.97 7.70 7.84
CA ARG A 264 14.04 8.60 8.52
C ARG A 264 14.10 8.29 10.00
N GLU A 265 14.65 9.23 10.77
CA GLU A 265 14.70 9.14 12.22
C GLU A 265 13.29 9.12 12.82
N LEU A 266 13.12 8.41 13.94
CA LEU A 266 11.88 8.45 14.71
C LEU A 266 11.90 9.65 15.65
N SER A 267 11.54 10.82 15.11
CA SER A 267 11.43 12.07 15.88
C SER A 267 9.98 12.58 15.91
N LEU A 268 9.69 13.47 16.88
CA LEU A 268 8.41 14.15 16.96
C LEU A 268 8.09 14.91 15.67
N ASP A 269 9.07 15.62 15.10
CA ASP A 269 8.88 16.40 13.87
C ASP A 269 8.56 15.50 12.67
N ASN A 270 9.25 14.37 12.53
CA ASN A 270 8.94 13.40 11.48
C ASN A 270 7.55 12.79 11.66
N LEU A 271 7.12 12.54 12.91
CA LEU A 271 5.76 12.09 13.19
C LEU A 271 4.71 13.14 12.83
N LYS A 272 4.94 14.41 13.20
CA LYS A 272 4.05 15.54 12.84
C LYS A 272 3.90 15.63 11.33
N GLU A 273 5.01 15.63 10.60
CA GLU A 273 5.02 15.69 9.13
C GLU A 273 4.21 14.53 8.53
N SER A 274 4.42 13.30 9.01
CA SER A 274 3.69 12.13 8.51
C SER A 274 2.19 12.21 8.82
N CYS A 275 1.80 12.63 10.02
CA CYS A 275 0.39 12.84 10.37
C CYS A 275 -0.26 13.93 9.50
N ILE A 276 0.39 15.09 9.35
CA ILE A 276 -0.09 16.21 8.54
C ILE A 276 -0.24 15.82 7.07
N ARG A 277 0.66 14.99 6.55
CA ARG A 277 0.58 14.48 5.18
C ARG A 277 -0.64 13.59 4.97
N GLU A 278 -0.95 12.69 5.91
CA GLU A 278 -2.14 11.85 5.80
C GLU A 278 -3.44 12.66 5.85
N LEU A 279 -3.48 13.70 6.69
CA LEU A 279 -4.60 14.64 6.73
C LEU A 279 -4.71 15.47 5.45
N THR A 280 -3.58 15.91 4.88
CA THR A 280 -3.52 16.56 3.57
C THR A 280 -4.07 15.66 2.47
N ARG A 281 -3.72 14.36 2.46
CA ARG A 281 -4.26 13.37 1.50
C ARG A 281 -5.77 13.25 1.61
N TYR A 282 -6.33 13.32 2.83
CA TYR A 282 -7.77 13.39 3.00
C TYR A 282 -8.35 14.63 2.30
N LEU A 283 -7.81 15.82 2.55
CA LEU A 283 -8.29 17.07 1.95
C LEU A 283 -8.25 17.04 0.42
N ILE A 284 -7.12 16.61 -0.17
CA ILE A 284 -6.96 16.46 -1.62
C ILE A 284 -7.99 15.47 -2.19
N SER A 285 -8.31 14.40 -1.45
CA SER A 285 -9.35 13.44 -1.87
C SER A 285 -10.77 14.02 -1.87
N ARG A 286 -10.98 15.18 -1.22
CA ARG A 286 -12.27 15.87 -1.14
C ARG A 286 -12.37 17.06 -2.09
N GLY A 287 -11.26 17.69 -2.43
CA GLY A 287 -11.26 18.93 -3.19
C GLY A 287 -9.85 19.49 -3.34
N SER A 288 -9.77 20.76 -3.68
CA SER A 288 -8.53 21.52 -3.66
C SER A 288 -8.61 22.61 -2.60
N LEU A 289 -7.45 22.92 -2.02
CA LEU A 289 -7.27 24.13 -1.22
C LEU A 289 -6.70 25.19 -2.15
N LYS A 290 -7.42 26.30 -2.32
CA LYS A 290 -6.90 27.50 -3.00
C LYS A 290 -6.99 28.65 -2.02
N GLU A 291 -5.85 29.29 -1.73
CA GLU A 291 -5.78 30.51 -0.91
C GLU A 291 -6.43 30.41 0.47
N GLY A 292 -6.43 29.21 1.05
CA GLY A 292 -7.03 28.99 2.37
C GLY A 292 -8.53 28.70 2.35
N GLU A 293 -9.18 28.62 1.19
CA GLU A 293 -10.57 28.13 1.08
C GLU A 293 -10.62 26.72 0.46
N PHE A 294 -11.50 25.89 1.03
CA PHE A 294 -11.75 24.54 0.51
C PHE A 294 -12.74 24.58 -0.66
N SER A 295 -12.28 24.15 -1.84
CA SER A 295 -13.14 23.96 -3.00
C SER A 295 -13.41 22.48 -3.24
N ALA A 296 -14.65 22.05 -2.99
CA ALA A 296 -15.06 20.66 -3.19
C ALA A 296 -14.82 20.19 -4.64
N SER A 297 -14.29 18.98 -4.82
CA SER A 297 -14.13 18.36 -6.14
C SER A 297 -15.49 18.09 -6.78
N LEU A 298 -15.53 17.95 -8.11
CA LEU A 298 -16.75 17.63 -8.85
C LEU A 298 -17.44 16.38 -8.28
N ILE A 299 -16.69 15.32 -7.98
CA ILE A 299 -17.23 14.09 -7.38
C ILE A 299 -17.82 14.36 -5.99
N THR A 300 -17.18 15.21 -5.18
CA THR A 300 -17.69 15.60 -3.88
C THR A 300 -18.98 16.40 -4.00
N ARG A 301 -19.06 17.35 -4.94
CA ARG A 301 -20.25 18.20 -5.16
C ARG A 301 -21.48 17.39 -5.60
N PHE A 302 -21.29 16.38 -6.44
CA PHE A 302 -22.42 15.60 -7.00
C PHE A 302 -22.93 14.47 -6.10
N PHE A 303 -22.12 13.94 -5.19
CA PHE A 303 -22.44 12.70 -4.48
C PHE A 303 -22.40 12.80 -2.95
N ARG A 304 -22.25 14.00 -2.38
CA ARG A 304 -22.08 14.19 -0.92
C ARG A 304 -22.76 15.44 -0.41
N ASN A 305 -23.09 15.43 0.88
CA ASN A 305 -23.47 16.63 1.62
C ASN A 305 -22.26 17.60 1.62
N SER A 306 -22.44 18.73 0.93
CA SER A 306 -21.42 19.76 0.72
C SER A 306 -21.01 20.44 2.03
N GLU A 307 -21.99 20.81 2.85
CA GLU A 307 -21.82 21.45 4.15
C GLU A 307 -21.01 20.56 5.10
N LEU A 308 -21.43 19.31 5.28
CA LEU A 308 -20.70 18.36 6.13
C LEU A 308 -19.29 18.06 5.62
N THR A 309 -19.07 18.10 4.30
CA THR A 309 -17.73 17.94 3.74
C THR A 309 -16.84 19.15 4.00
N ALA A 310 -17.39 20.36 3.91
CA ALA A 310 -16.69 21.59 4.26
C ALA A 310 -16.34 21.62 5.75
N THR A 311 -17.28 21.30 6.64
CA THR A 311 -17.02 21.24 8.09
C THR A 311 -15.90 20.24 8.42
N LYS A 312 -15.89 19.06 7.80
CA LYS A 312 -14.81 18.08 8.01
C LYS A 312 -13.47 18.55 7.45
N ALA A 313 -13.47 19.32 6.35
CA ALA A 313 -12.26 19.91 5.81
C ALA A 313 -11.66 20.94 6.79
N GLU A 314 -12.49 21.86 7.31
CA GLU A 314 -12.07 22.85 8.31
C GLU A 314 -11.58 22.19 9.61
N TYR A 315 -12.30 21.19 10.11
CA TYR A 315 -11.86 20.47 11.31
C TYR A 315 -10.53 19.75 11.10
N THR A 316 -10.32 19.18 9.91
CA THR A 316 -9.04 18.56 9.55
C THR A 316 -7.91 19.58 9.56
N ARG A 317 -8.14 20.81 9.10
CA ARG A 317 -7.13 21.87 9.12
C ARG A 317 -6.78 22.30 10.53
N LEU A 318 -7.78 22.48 11.39
CA LEU A 318 -7.55 22.80 12.79
C LEU A 318 -6.71 21.70 13.47
N LEU A 319 -7.03 20.43 13.21
CA LEU A 319 -6.24 19.31 13.70
C LEU A 319 -4.79 19.35 13.16
N MET A 320 -4.58 19.62 11.87
CA MET A 320 -3.24 19.75 11.29
C MET A 320 -2.42 20.85 11.98
N HIS A 321 -3.05 22.01 12.25
CA HIS A 321 -2.42 23.10 12.98
C HIS A 321 -2.05 22.70 14.41
N ASN A 322 -2.96 22.03 15.13
CA ASN A 322 -2.70 21.57 16.49
C ASN A 322 -1.60 20.49 16.54
N ILE A 323 -1.57 19.56 15.57
CA ILE A 323 -0.51 18.56 15.46
C ILE A 323 0.85 19.24 15.18
N HIS A 324 0.87 20.24 14.31
CA HIS A 324 2.11 20.99 14.01
C HIS A 324 2.71 21.61 15.29
N ASN A 325 1.86 22.16 16.15
CA ASN A 325 2.27 22.83 17.39
C ASN A 325 2.42 21.89 18.59
N ALA A 326 2.11 20.60 18.46
CA ALA A 326 2.16 19.66 19.59
C ALA A 326 3.59 19.50 20.14
N GLU A 327 3.75 19.37 21.45
CA GLU A 327 5.07 19.28 22.09
C GLU A 327 5.50 17.83 22.38
N SER A 328 4.58 16.87 22.24
CA SER A 328 4.84 15.45 22.50
C SER A 328 4.03 14.50 21.64
N VAL A 329 4.45 13.22 21.61
CA VAL A 329 3.74 12.14 20.92
C VAL A 329 2.37 11.90 21.57
N GLU A 330 2.32 11.97 22.91
CA GLU A 330 1.12 11.82 23.71
C GLU A 330 0.08 12.91 23.40
N GLU A 331 0.54 14.15 23.17
CA GLU A 331 -0.33 15.24 22.75
C GLU A 331 -0.94 14.98 21.37
N ILE A 332 -0.14 14.54 20.39
CA ILE A 332 -0.63 14.16 19.06
C ILE A 332 -1.66 13.04 19.19
N LYS A 333 -1.39 12.01 19.99
CA LYS A 333 -2.34 10.91 20.25
C LYS A 333 -3.66 11.42 20.81
N ARG A 334 -3.60 12.32 21.80
CA ARG A 334 -4.79 12.92 22.42
C ARG A 334 -5.60 13.73 21.40
N LEU A 335 -4.95 14.54 20.58
CA LEU A 335 -5.59 15.32 19.51
C LEU A 335 -6.31 14.42 18.50
N VAL A 336 -5.64 13.36 18.04
CA VAL A 336 -6.18 12.37 17.10
C VAL A 336 -7.37 11.62 17.73
N HIS A 337 -7.25 11.20 18.99
CA HIS A 337 -8.29 10.47 19.71
C HIS A 337 -9.54 11.32 19.99
N ASN A 338 -9.35 12.57 20.39
CA ASN A 338 -10.46 13.51 20.61
C ASN A 338 -11.23 13.77 19.32
N THR A 339 -10.51 13.91 18.20
CA THR A 339 -11.12 14.03 16.88
C THR A 339 -11.92 12.76 16.51
N TYR A 340 -11.44 11.59 16.93
CA TYR A 340 -12.14 10.32 16.72
C TYR A 340 -13.49 10.24 17.45
N LYS A 341 -13.53 10.79 18.67
CA LYS A 341 -14.71 10.80 19.54
C LYS A 341 -15.73 11.88 19.17
N ASP A 342 -15.33 12.88 18.39
CA ASP A 342 -16.22 13.92 17.93
C ASP A 342 -17.34 13.33 17.05
N GLN A 343 -18.58 13.66 17.39
CA GLN A 343 -19.78 13.21 16.69
C GLN A 343 -19.78 13.62 15.20
N LEU A 344 -18.95 14.61 14.82
CA LEU A 344 -18.73 15.01 13.43
C LEU A 344 -18.34 13.84 12.50
N LEU A 345 -17.55 12.87 13.00
CA LEU A 345 -17.20 11.68 12.25
C LEU A 345 -18.38 10.71 12.13
N SER A 346 -19.23 10.62 13.15
CA SER A 346 -20.41 9.74 13.15
C SER A 346 -21.59 10.25 12.29
N ALA A 347 -21.63 11.56 11.99
CA ALA A 347 -22.73 12.22 11.28
C ALA A 347 -22.88 11.86 9.77
N SER A 348 -22.11 10.90 9.23
CA SER A 348 -22.32 10.44 7.84
C SER A 348 -21.98 8.98 7.63
N ALA A 349 -22.68 8.35 6.68
CA ALA A 349 -22.31 7.06 6.09
C ALA A 349 -20.94 7.06 5.36
N HIS A 350 -20.24 8.21 5.30
CA HIS A 350 -18.96 8.40 4.60
C HIS A 350 -17.81 8.81 5.55
N SER A 351 -17.99 8.56 6.85
CA SER A 351 -17.05 8.75 7.97
C SER A 351 -15.66 8.13 7.77
N VAL A 352 -15.57 7.13 6.90
CA VAL A 352 -14.45 6.19 6.83
C VAL A 352 -13.14 6.84 6.41
N SER A 353 -13.13 7.80 5.49
CA SER A 353 -11.83 8.24 4.93
C SER A 353 -11.01 9.08 5.90
N LEU A 354 -11.64 9.97 6.68
CA LEU A 354 -10.92 10.79 7.66
C LEU A 354 -10.50 9.91 8.83
N ALA A 355 -11.41 9.05 9.30
CA ALA A 355 -11.13 8.10 10.37
C ALA A 355 -9.97 7.13 10.03
N VAL A 356 -9.82 6.73 8.76
CA VAL A 356 -8.65 5.97 8.29
C VAL A 356 -7.36 6.78 8.41
N ARG A 357 -7.34 8.05 7.98
CA ARG A 357 -6.15 8.92 8.11
C ARG A 357 -5.79 9.22 9.56
N LEU A 358 -6.79 9.40 10.43
CA LEU A 358 -6.58 9.54 11.87
C LEU A 358 -6.01 8.26 12.50
N ALA A 359 -6.50 7.09 12.09
CA ALA A 359 -5.97 5.81 12.55
C ALA A 359 -4.50 5.62 12.12
N GLN A 360 -4.10 6.14 10.95
CA GLN A 360 -2.68 6.17 10.53
C GLN A 360 -1.84 7.02 11.44
N CYS A 361 -2.28 8.24 11.74
CA CYS A 361 -1.61 9.12 12.69
C CYS A 361 -1.38 8.40 14.02
N SER A 362 -2.42 7.76 14.54
CA SER A 362 -2.35 7.01 15.79
C SER A 362 -1.41 5.80 15.74
N ALA A 363 -1.39 5.04 14.64
CA ALA A 363 -0.47 3.90 14.48
C ALA A 363 1.00 4.35 14.36
N MET A 364 1.27 5.48 13.72
CA MET A 364 2.61 6.05 13.64
C MET A 364 3.11 6.48 15.02
N CYS A 365 2.25 7.07 15.86
CA CYS A 365 2.59 7.41 17.24
C CYS A 365 3.03 6.17 18.04
N GLU A 366 2.36 5.04 17.86
CA GLU A 366 2.72 3.78 18.54
C GLU A 366 4.05 3.21 18.06
N VAL A 367 4.34 3.27 16.76
CA VAL A 367 5.65 2.84 16.24
C VAL A 367 6.77 3.66 16.87
N VAL A 368 6.60 4.98 16.98
CA VAL A 368 7.58 5.85 17.63
C VAL A 368 7.79 5.44 19.09
N GLU A 369 6.71 5.29 19.86
CA GLU A 369 6.81 4.89 21.27
C GLU A 369 7.43 3.49 21.48
N GLU A 370 6.97 2.48 20.73
CA GLU A 370 7.47 1.10 20.83
C GLU A 370 8.99 1.04 20.58
N GLN A 371 9.46 1.80 19.59
CA GLN A 371 10.86 1.82 19.23
C GLN A 371 11.70 2.68 20.16
N SER A 372 11.19 3.83 20.62
CA SER A 372 11.84 4.63 21.66
C SER A 372 12.03 3.83 22.95
N ALA A 373 11.00 3.09 23.39
CA ALA A 373 11.09 2.19 24.55
C ALA A 373 12.02 0.99 24.30
N GLY A 374 12.17 0.55 23.04
CA GLY A 374 13.13 -0.48 22.64
C GLY A 374 14.58 0.03 22.65
N LEU A 375 14.80 1.27 22.23
CA LEU A 375 16.11 1.93 22.25
C LEU A 375 16.58 2.21 23.68
N GLN A 376 15.70 2.71 24.55
CA GLN A 376 15.99 2.91 25.98
C GLN A 376 16.43 1.60 26.65
N ARG A 377 15.66 0.52 26.46
CA ARG A 377 16.01 -0.82 26.98
C ARG A 377 17.35 -1.34 26.46
N ARG A 378 17.73 -1.04 25.22
CA ARG A 378 19.05 -1.42 24.66
C ARG A 378 20.19 -0.54 25.19
N ALA A 379 19.90 0.70 25.57
CA ALA A 379 20.84 1.63 26.17
C ALA A 379 21.04 1.40 27.68
N GLY A 380 20.29 0.48 28.30
CA GLY A 380 20.37 0.22 29.75
C GLY A 380 19.69 1.29 30.61
N LEU A 381 18.78 2.06 29.99
CA LEU A 381 17.87 3.02 30.63
C LEU A 381 16.50 2.35 30.80
#